data_AF-A0A351RCS4-F1
#
_entry.id   AF-A0A351RCS4-F1
#
_cell.length_a   1.000
_cell.length_b   1.000
_cell.length_c   1.000
_cell.angle_alpha   90.00
_cell.angle_beta   90.00
_cell.angle_gamma   90.00
#
_symmetry.space_group_name_H-M   'P 1'
#
loop_
_entity.id
_entity.type
_entity.pdbx_description
1 polymer ?
#
loop_
_entity_poly.entity_id
_entity_poly.type
_entity_poly.pdbx_seq_one_letter_code
_entity_poly.pdbx_strand_id
1 'polypeptide(L)'
;MSNYLIKYCFSILMCFTFSVVGLIFSTPVQANTVTAVRIWPADIYTRITIEAEKPILYKMTTLKDPERVVVDVEDVDLNVVIKALSEKVSESDPYISKIRVANFKPKVVRLV
;
A
#
# COMPACT_ATOMS: atom_id res chain seq x y z
N MET A 1 41.06 -19.49 35.40
CA MET A 1 39.91 -20.08 34.67
C MET A 1 38.57 -19.38 34.95
N SER A 2 38.28 -18.95 36.18
CA SER A 2 36.95 -18.44 36.62
C SER A 2 36.44 -17.16 35.92
N ASN A 3 37.31 -16.17 35.69
CA ASN A 3 36.90 -14.85 35.14
C ASN A 3 36.43 -14.88 33.68
N TYR A 4 36.84 -15.89 32.88
CA TYR A 4 36.34 -16.05 31.52
C TYR A 4 34.90 -16.58 31.50
N LEU A 5 34.57 -17.53 32.38
CA LEU A 5 33.22 -18.10 32.47
C LEU A 5 32.17 -17.05 32.86
N ILE A 6 32.52 -16.15 33.79
CA ILE A 6 31.67 -15.04 34.23
C ILE A 6 31.44 -14.03 33.09
N LYS A 7 32.47 -13.71 32.29
CA LYS A 7 32.33 -12.84 31.11
C LYS A 7 31.43 -13.43 30.03
N TYR A 8 31.54 -14.74 29.75
CA TYR A 8 30.64 -15.42 28.80
C TYR A 8 29.20 -15.44 29.30
N CYS A 9 28.97 -15.71 30.59
CA CYS A 9 27.64 -15.71 31.17
C CYS A 9 26.99 -14.31 31.12
N PHE A 10 27.77 -13.26 31.42
CA PHE A 10 27.32 -11.86 31.33
C PHE A 10 27.02 -11.45 29.88
N SER A 11 27.84 -11.88 28.92
CA SER A 11 27.65 -11.61 27.49
C SER A 11 26.42 -12.34 26.92
N ILE A 12 26.17 -13.59 27.33
CA ILE A 12 24.99 -14.36 26.92
C ILE A 12 23.72 -13.72 27.50
N LEU A 13 23.75 -13.33 28.78
CA LEU A 13 22.63 -12.65 29.43
C LEU A 13 22.30 -11.30 28.76
N MET A 14 23.33 -10.55 28.37
CA MET A 14 23.19 -9.26 27.67
C MET A 14 22.66 -9.42 26.23
N CYS A 15 23.06 -10.48 25.51
CA CYS A 15 22.46 -10.80 24.21
C CYS A 15 21.00 -11.25 24.35
N PHE A 16 20.68 -12.00 25.40
CA PHE A 16 19.31 -12.46 25.66
C PHE A 16 18.38 -11.29 25.97
N THR A 17 18.82 -10.34 26.79
CA THR A 17 18.02 -9.13 27.08
C THR A 17 17.84 -8.24 25.86
N PHE A 18 18.85 -8.08 25.00
CA PHE A 18 18.72 -7.31 23.76
C PHE A 18 17.72 -7.93 22.78
N SER A 19 17.69 -9.27 22.69
CA SER A 19 16.75 -10.00 21.82
C SER A 19 15.30 -9.93 22.35
N VAL A 20 15.11 -10.01 23.66
CA VAL A 20 13.79 -9.89 24.30
C VAL A 20 13.24 -8.47 24.18
N VAL A 21 14.08 -7.43 24.29
CA VAL A 21 13.66 -6.04 24.11
C VAL A 21 13.20 -5.79 22.67
N GLY A 22 13.91 -6.31 21.66
CA GLY A 22 13.50 -6.17 20.25
C GLY A 22 12.11 -6.73 19.91
N LEU A 23 11.66 -7.77 20.63
CA LEU A 23 10.32 -8.35 20.47
C LEU A 23 9.20 -7.52 21.10
N ILE A 24 9.50 -6.65 22.07
CA ILE A 24 8.50 -5.83 22.77
C ILE A 24 8.21 -4.52 22.00
N PHE A 25 9.13 -4.07 21.14
CA PHE A 25 9.04 -2.80 20.41
C PHE A 25 8.61 -2.93 18.93
N SER A 26 7.75 -3.90 18.59
CA SER A 26 7.15 -3.93 17.24
C SER A 26 6.01 -2.89 17.16
N THR A 27 6.27 -1.72 16.58
CA THR A 27 5.17 -0.82 16.20
C THR A 27 4.39 -1.49 15.06
N PRO A 28 3.06 -1.68 15.17
CA PRO A 28 2.28 -2.15 14.04
C PRO A 28 2.45 -1.16 12.88
N VAL A 29 2.99 -1.64 11.75
CA VAL A 29 3.00 -0.86 10.51
C VAL A 29 1.56 -0.82 10.01
N GLN A 30 0.87 0.28 10.33
CA GLN A 30 -0.46 0.55 9.81
C GLN A 30 -0.34 0.97 8.35
N ALA A 31 -1.13 0.30 7.49
CA ALA A 31 -1.25 0.68 6.09
C ALA A 31 -1.66 2.13 5.94
N ASN A 32 -1.23 2.73 4.84
CA ASN A 32 -1.66 4.04 4.43
C ASN A 32 -3.18 4.03 4.12
N THR A 33 -3.86 5.06 4.58
CA THR A 33 -5.30 5.23 4.41
C THR A 33 -5.55 6.17 3.24
N VAL A 34 -6.30 5.73 2.23
CA VAL A 34 -6.78 6.60 1.15
C VAL A 34 -7.92 7.47 1.68
N THR A 35 -7.75 8.78 1.61
CA THR A 35 -8.65 9.78 2.21
C THR A 35 -9.60 10.40 1.20
N ALA A 36 -9.19 10.50 -0.07
CA ALA A 36 -10.06 11.01 -1.14
C ALA A 36 -9.70 10.43 -2.51
N VAL A 37 -10.71 10.39 -3.38
CA VAL A 37 -10.56 10.06 -4.80
C VAL A 37 -11.39 10.99 -5.67
N ARG A 38 -10.82 11.39 -6.82
CA ARG A 38 -11.44 12.31 -7.79
C ARG A 38 -11.19 11.83 -9.22
N ILE A 39 -12.17 12.04 -10.09
CA ILE A 39 -12.06 11.82 -11.53
C ILE A 39 -12.45 13.13 -12.22
N TRP A 40 -11.59 13.60 -13.12
CA TRP A 40 -11.79 14.79 -13.92
C TRP A 40 -11.70 14.41 -15.40
N PRO A 41 -12.84 14.10 -16.03
CA PRO A 41 -12.89 13.85 -17.47
C PRO A 41 -12.67 15.17 -18.23
N ALA A 42 -11.86 15.14 -19.28
CA ALA A 42 -11.68 16.23 -20.21
C ALA A 42 -11.40 15.69 -21.62
N ASP A 43 -11.52 16.55 -22.63
CA ASP A 43 -11.45 16.14 -24.04
C ASP A 43 -10.10 15.51 -24.44
N ILE A 44 -9.01 15.94 -23.81
CA ILE A 44 -7.63 15.51 -24.14
C ILE A 44 -7.03 14.53 -23.13
N TYR A 45 -7.62 14.40 -21.94
CA TYR A 45 -7.21 13.43 -20.92
C TYR A 45 -8.27 13.29 -19.83
N THR A 46 -8.30 12.14 -19.18
CA THR A 46 -8.99 11.97 -17.89
C THR A 46 -7.97 11.93 -16.77
N ARG A 47 -8.14 12.76 -15.74
CA ARG A 47 -7.29 12.77 -14.55
C ARG A 47 -7.96 12.05 -13.40
N ILE A 48 -7.28 11.03 -12.87
CA ILE A 48 -7.64 10.36 -11.62
C ILE A 48 -6.69 10.85 -10.53
N THR A 49 -7.23 11.27 -9.39
CA THR A 49 -6.43 11.69 -8.22
C THR A 49 -6.78 10.80 -7.04
N ILE A 50 -5.75 10.26 -6.38
CA ILE A 50 -5.85 9.47 -5.16
C ILE A 50 -5.05 10.20 -4.08
N GLU A 51 -5.71 10.56 -2.99
CA GLU A 51 -5.10 11.24 -1.84
C GLU A 51 -5.04 10.27 -0.66
N ALA A 52 -3.95 10.31 0.10
CA ALA A 52 -3.74 9.46 1.26
C ALA A 52 -3.00 10.19 2.38
N GLU A 53 -3.03 9.64 3.59
CA GLU A 53 -2.40 10.24 4.79
C GLU A 53 -0.87 10.26 4.71
N LYS A 54 -0.28 9.27 4.03
CA LYS A 54 1.16 9.14 3.81
C LYS A 54 1.46 9.12 2.30
N PRO A 55 2.72 9.31 1.87
CA PRO A 55 3.11 9.16 0.48
C PRO A 55 2.70 7.79 -0.10
N ILE A 56 2.21 7.79 -1.34
CA ILE A 56 1.77 6.59 -2.05
C ILE A 56 2.91 6.06 -2.92
N LEU A 57 3.20 4.77 -2.78
CA LEU A 57 4.01 4.02 -3.74
C LEU A 57 3.07 3.31 -4.73
N TYR A 58 3.40 3.34 -6.02
CA TYR A 58 2.58 2.69 -7.02
C TYR A 58 3.40 2.14 -8.20
N LYS A 59 2.82 1.16 -8.90
CA LYS A 59 3.33 0.62 -10.16
C LYS A 59 2.26 0.68 -11.22
N MET A 60 2.63 1.12 -12.41
CA MET A 60 1.71 1.19 -13.56
C MET A 60 2.15 0.21 -14.65
N THR A 61 1.19 -0.48 -15.25
CA THR A 61 1.44 -1.40 -16.36
C THR A 61 0.26 -1.37 -17.32
N THR A 62 0.50 -1.63 -18.60
CA THR A 62 -0.55 -1.77 -19.61
C THR A 62 -0.72 -3.23 -20.00
N LEU A 63 -1.95 -3.70 -20.07
CA LEU A 63 -2.30 -5.02 -20.60
C LEU A 63 -2.97 -4.86 -21.95
N LYS A 64 -2.78 -5.84 -22.84
CA LYS A 64 -3.49 -5.95 -24.12
C LYS A 64 -4.65 -6.94 -24.00
N ASP A 65 -5.52 -6.94 -25.00
CA ASP A 65 -6.59 -7.92 -25.20
C ASP A 65 -7.53 -8.15 -23.98
N PRO A 66 -8.40 -7.17 -23.63
CA PRO A 66 -8.48 -5.79 -24.12
C PRO A 66 -7.43 -4.86 -23.50
N GLU A 67 -7.22 -3.70 -24.13
CA GLU A 67 -6.35 -2.63 -23.62
C GLU A 67 -6.83 -2.11 -22.26
N ARG A 68 -5.94 -2.19 -21.26
CA ARG A 68 -6.21 -1.76 -19.88
C ARG A 68 -4.98 -1.13 -19.25
N VAL A 69 -5.18 -0.11 -18.44
CA VAL A 69 -4.14 0.43 -17.55
C VAL A 69 -4.35 -0.19 -16.17
N VAL A 70 -3.30 -0.79 -15.63
CA VAL A 70 -3.29 -1.39 -14.30
C VAL A 70 -2.41 -0.53 -13.40
N VAL A 71 -2.96 -0.10 -12.27
CA VAL A 71 -2.23 0.64 -11.23
C VAL A 71 -2.29 -0.17 -9.94
N ASP A 72 -1.14 -0.62 -9.48
CA ASP A 72 -0.98 -1.23 -8.16
C ASP A 72 -0.56 -0.15 -7.17
N VAL A 73 -1.36 0.05 -6.13
CA VAL A 73 -1.10 0.98 -5.03
C VAL A 73 -0.62 0.17 -3.83
N GLU A 74 0.62 0.41 -3.42
CA GLU A 74 1.31 -0.34 -2.37
C GLU A 74 1.11 0.29 -0.98
N ASP A 75 1.22 -0.54 0.05
CA ASP A 75 1.01 -0.18 1.46
C ASP A 75 -0.34 0.51 1.73
N VAL A 76 -1.39 0.11 1.01
CA VAL A 76 -2.76 0.63 1.18
C VAL A 76 -3.72 -0.51 1.47
N ASP A 77 -4.63 -0.27 2.41
CA ASP A 77 -5.78 -1.15 2.64
C ASP A 77 -6.99 -0.69 1.81
N LEU A 78 -7.71 -1.65 1.23
CA LEU A 78 -8.93 -1.39 0.48
C LEU A 78 -10.03 -0.85 1.40
N ASN A 79 -10.36 0.42 1.26
CA ASN A 79 -11.43 1.08 2.01
C ASN A 79 -12.58 1.54 1.11
N VAL A 80 -13.64 2.07 1.71
CA VAL A 80 -14.81 2.58 0.99
C VAL A 80 -14.48 3.73 0.05
N VAL A 81 -13.48 4.56 0.39
CA VAL A 81 -13.10 5.74 -0.38
C VAL A 81 -12.49 5.33 -1.72
N ILE A 82 -11.48 4.46 -1.73
CA ILE A 82 -10.84 4.05 -2.99
C ILE A 82 -11.77 3.16 -3.82
N LYS A 83 -12.63 2.35 -3.20
CA LYS A 83 -13.65 1.56 -3.92
C LYS A 83 -14.63 2.44 -4.70
N ALA A 84 -14.95 3.62 -4.20
CA ALA A 84 -15.89 4.55 -4.82
C ALA A 84 -15.41 5.07 -6.19
N LEU A 85 -14.13 4.91 -6.57
CA LEU A 85 -13.68 5.21 -7.93
C LEU A 85 -14.51 4.50 -9.00
N SER A 86 -14.90 3.24 -8.73
CA SER A 86 -15.68 2.43 -9.67
C SER A 86 -17.04 3.04 -10.01
N GLU A 87 -17.60 3.83 -9.09
CA GLU A 87 -18.92 4.47 -9.21
C GLU A 87 -18.84 5.91 -9.74
N LYS A 88 -17.65 6.51 -9.74
CA LYS A 88 -17.44 7.91 -10.13
C LYS A 88 -17.09 8.09 -11.61
N VAL A 89 -16.92 7.00 -12.36
CA VAL A 89 -16.64 7.06 -13.80
C VAL A 89 -17.89 7.56 -14.53
N SER A 90 -17.73 8.61 -15.33
CA SER A 90 -18.83 9.11 -16.17
C SER A 90 -19.04 8.17 -17.36
N GLU A 91 -20.30 7.90 -17.71
CA GLU A 91 -20.63 7.19 -18.95
C GLU A 91 -20.17 7.93 -20.21
N SER A 92 -19.97 9.26 -20.10
CA SER A 92 -19.49 10.11 -21.19
C SER A 92 -17.97 10.31 -21.21
N ASP A 93 -17.21 9.63 -20.35
CA ASP A 93 -15.74 9.73 -20.33
C ASP A 93 -15.14 9.09 -21.61
N PRO A 94 -14.40 9.84 -22.44
CA PRO A 94 -13.91 9.33 -23.72
C PRO A 94 -12.73 8.34 -23.56
N TYR A 95 -12.08 8.29 -22.39
CA TYR A 95 -10.87 7.51 -22.16
C TYR A 95 -11.08 6.33 -21.21
N ILE A 96 -11.99 6.45 -20.25
CA ILE A 96 -12.21 5.45 -19.19
C ILE A 96 -13.60 4.84 -19.32
N SER A 97 -13.67 3.60 -19.82
CA SER A 97 -14.94 2.86 -19.91
C SER A 97 -15.47 2.37 -18.56
N LYS A 98 -14.57 1.95 -17.66
CA LYS A 98 -14.87 1.48 -16.30
C LYS A 98 -13.59 1.42 -15.49
N ILE A 99 -13.72 1.47 -14.17
CA ILE A 99 -12.63 1.19 -13.23
C ILE A 99 -13.07 0.06 -12.31
N ARG A 100 -12.19 -0.90 -12.07
CA ARG A 100 -12.35 -1.95 -11.06
C ARG A 100 -11.28 -1.78 -9.98
N VAL A 101 -11.71 -1.82 -8.73
CA VAL A 101 -10.82 -1.68 -7.57
C VAL A 101 -10.94 -2.92 -6.68
N ALA A 102 -9.82 -3.60 -6.42
CA ALA A 102 -9.80 -4.79 -5.58
C ALA A 102 -8.46 -4.95 -4.85
N ASN A 103 -8.47 -5.75 -3.77
CA ASN A 103 -7.23 -6.25 -3.18
C ASN A 103 -6.58 -7.22 -4.15
N PHE A 104 -5.35 -6.93 -4.55
CA PHE A 104 -4.56 -7.82 -5.40
C PHE A 104 -3.67 -8.74 -4.56
N LYS A 105 -3.05 -8.18 -3.52
CA LYS A 105 -2.19 -8.87 -2.53
C LYS A 105 -2.39 -8.21 -1.17
N PRO A 106 -1.90 -8.81 -0.06
CA PRO A 106 -1.83 -8.11 1.21
C PRO A 106 -1.16 -6.75 1.02
N LYS A 107 -1.82 -5.67 1.47
CA LYS A 107 -1.33 -4.28 1.37
C LYS A 107 -1.14 -3.76 -0.05
N VAL A 108 -1.76 -4.38 -1.05
CA VAL A 108 -1.75 -3.89 -2.44
C VAL A 108 -3.16 -3.84 -3.00
N VAL A 109 -3.63 -2.62 -3.26
CA VAL A 109 -4.89 -2.36 -3.96
C VAL A 109 -4.58 -2.17 -5.44
N ARG A 110 -5.28 -2.91 -6.30
CA ARG A 110 -5.15 -2.80 -7.75
C ARG A 110 -6.36 -2.09 -8.35
N LEU A 111 -6.07 -1.17 -9.24
CA LEU A 111 -7.01 -0.50 -10.13
C LEU A 111 -6.80 -1.03 -11.55
N VAL A 112 -7.89 -1.35 -12.24
CA VAL A 112 -7.91 -1.86 -13.63
C VAL A 112 -9.01 -1.20 -14.44
#